data_AF-A0A7W0N027-F1
#
_entry.id   AF-A0A7W0N027-F1
#
_cell.length_a   1.000
_cell.length_b   1.000
_cell.length_c   1.000
_cell.angle_alpha   90.00
_cell.angle_beta   90.00
_cell.angle_gamma   90.00
#
_symmetry.space_group_name_H-M   'P 1'
#
loop_
_entity.id
_entity.type
_entity.pdbx_description
1 polymer ?
#
loop_
_entity_poly.entity_id
_entity_poly.type
_entity_poly.pdbx_seq_one_letter_code
_entity_poly.pdbx_strand_id
1 'polypeptide(L)'
;VVPGWAVRLVLVAALLPFLAAAVDLFARCRRRRIALAPAVRSLLSRFAFWLVLGGLFGGFWLLGAWPGSSSGRPLALETAAAGDWPALALGALGLLSALAWLLARERLLPRRPVVSSEELAGYTVALLALGVLALVVVTVNAYALAVLLPALHTWLWLPQAREGPAWNRMVLLAVGFFGPLLFLVSFATRYELGLDTPWYLLTLVSVGYVSPLAVLLLLAWAAPTAQLIALAAHRYAPFPARGEQGARGLLGRTVSALAARRQRAREPEVAEAS
;
A
#
# COMPACT_ATOMS: atom_id res chain seq x y z
N VAL A 1 -18.82 24.03 23.55
CA VAL A 1 -18.96 23.17 22.34
C VAL A 1 -18.19 23.83 21.20
N VAL A 2 -17.16 23.19 20.64
CA VAL A 2 -16.43 23.75 19.49
C VAL A 2 -17.26 23.51 18.23
N PRO A 3 -17.51 24.53 17.39
CA PRO A 3 -18.30 24.33 16.18
C PRO A 3 -17.53 23.48 15.16
N GLY A 4 -18.21 22.53 14.52
CA GLY A 4 -17.57 21.56 13.61
C GLY A 4 -16.91 22.18 12.38
N TRP A 5 -17.25 23.40 11.97
CA TRP A 5 -16.53 24.10 10.91
C TRP A 5 -15.14 24.57 11.38
N ALA A 6 -14.99 24.97 12.64
CA ALA A 6 -13.70 25.39 13.19
C ALA A 6 -12.72 24.22 13.24
N VAL A 7 -13.19 23.04 13.68
CA VAL A 7 -12.37 21.81 13.68
C VAL A 7 -11.92 21.45 12.26
N ARG A 8 -12.82 21.52 11.27
CA ARG A 8 -12.47 21.27 9.86
C ARG A 8 -11.41 22.23 9.34
N LEU A 9 -11.54 23.53 9.63
CA LEU A 9 -10.53 24.52 9.24
C LEU A 9 -9.18 24.25 9.89
N VAL A 10 -9.14 23.87 11.17
CA VAL A 10 -7.89 23.51 11.86
C VAL A 10 -7.23 22.29 11.21
N LEU A 11 -8.01 21.25 10.90
CA LEU A 11 -7.50 20.04 10.23
C LEU A 11 -6.93 20.35 8.84
N VAL A 12 -7.62 21.20 8.07
CA VAL A 12 -7.14 21.64 6.74
C VAL A 12 -5.91 22.53 6.87
N ALA A 13 -5.87 23.45 7.82
CA ALA A 13 -4.71 24.32 8.07
C ALA A 13 -3.49 23.50 8.48
N ALA A 14 -3.67 22.47 9.31
CA ALA A 14 -2.61 21.54 9.70
C ALA A 14 -2.05 20.72 8.53
N LEU A 15 -2.75 20.62 7.40
CA LEU A 15 -2.25 19.95 6.20
C LEU A 15 -1.25 20.83 5.41
N LEU A 16 -1.34 22.16 5.54
CA LEU A 16 -0.54 23.10 4.74
C LEU A 16 0.97 22.95 4.94
N PRO A 17 1.51 22.84 6.17
CA PRO A 17 2.96 22.67 6.38
C PRO A 17 3.50 21.40 5.72
N PHE A 18 2.73 20.31 5.79
CA PHE A 18 3.08 19.05 5.15
C PHE A 18 3.14 19.20 3.62
N LEU A 19 2.11 19.79 3.00
CA LEU A 19 2.07 20.01 1.55
C LEU A 19 3.21 20.91 1.08
N ALA A 20 3.49 21.99 1.81
CA ALA A 20 4.59 22.90 1.52
C ALA A 20 5.94 22.16 1.51
N ALA A 21 6.18 21.33 2.53
CA ALA A 21 7.42 20.57 2.64
C ALA A 21 7.54 19.46 1.57
N ALA A 22 6.45 18.76 1.25
CA ALA A 22 6.44 17.76 0.19
C ALA A 22 6.70 18.39 -1.19
N VAL A 23 6.13 19.57 -1.46
CA VAL A 23 6.35 20.33 -2.69
C VAL A 23 7.76 20.93 -2.76
N ASP A 24 8.32 21.45 -1.66
CA ASP A 24 9.72 21.90 -1.63
C ASP A 24 10.68 20.74 -1.92
N LEU A 25 10.43 19.57 -1.33
CA LEU A 25 11.23 18.38 -1.58
C LEU A 25 11.17 17.96 -3.06
N PHE A 26 9.97 18.01 -3.66
CA PHE A 26 9.81 17.80 -5.10
C PHE A 26 10.56 18.82 -5.95
N ALA A 27 10.44 20.11 -5.61
CA ALA A 27 11.13 21.19 -6.30
C ALA A 27 12.66 21.02 -6.18
N ARG A 28 13.16 20.57 -5.02
CA ARG A 28 14.58 20.23 -4.80
C ARG A 28 15.03 19.08 -5.69
N CYS A 29 14.26 17.99 -5.77
CA CYS A 29 14.54 16.87 -6.67
C CYS A 29 14.58 17.31 -8.14
N ARG A 30 13.64 18.17 -8.55
CA ARG A 30 13.59 18.74 -9.91
C ARG A 30 14.81 19.62 -10.22
N ARG A 31 15.18 20.53 -9.31
CA ARG A 31 16.37 21.39 -9.43
C ARG A 31 17.66 20.59 -9.55
N ARG A 32 17.77 19.47 -8.81
CA ARG A 32 18.91 18.54 -8.87
C ARG A 32 18.82 17.51 -10.00
N ARG A 33 17.81 17.60 -10.89
CA ARG A 33 17.56 16.69 -12.01
C ARG A 33 17.49 15.21 -11.59
N ILE A 34 16.95 14.94 -10.40
CA ILE A 34 16.76 13.57 -9.90
C ILE A 34 15.56 12.95 -10.61
N ALA A 35 15.75 11.77 -11.22
CA ALA A 35 14.70 11.08 -11.94
C ALA A 35 13.67 10.46 -10.99
N LEU A 36 12.42 10.94 -11.02
CA LEU A 36 11.33 10.43 -10.18
C LEU A 36 10.55 9.28 -10.81
N ALA A 37 10.63 9.10 -12.14
CA ALA A 37 9.84 8.09 -12.85
C ALA A 37 10.04 6.65 -12.34
N PRO A 38 11.26 6.19 -12.00
CA PRO A 38 11.45 4.86 -11.42
C PRO A 38 10.78 4.70 -10.05
N ALA A 39 10.79 5.77 -9.22
CA ALA A 39 10.13 5.78 -7.93
C ALA A 39 8.59 5.77 -8.08
N VAL A 40 8.04 6.51 -9.05
CA VAL A 40 6.60 6.47 -9.37
C VAL A 40 6.16 5.09 -9.81
N ARG A 41 6.91 4.41 -10.69
CA ARG A 41 6.59 3.03 -11.09
C ARG A 41 6.68 2.05 -9.92
N SER A 42 7.64 2.25 -9.02
CA SER A 42 7.79 1.47 -7.79
C SER A 42 6.56 1.63 -6.88
N LEU A 43 6.03 2.85 -6.78
CA LEU A 43 4.78 3.15 -6.05
C LEU A 43 3.58 2.50 -6.73
N LEU A 44 3.42 2.68 -8.04
CA LEU A 44 2.31 2.10 -8.81
C LEU A 44 2.29 0.57 -8.72
N SER A 45 3.45 -0.08 -8.70
CA SER A 45 3.53 -1.53 -8.51
C SER A 45 3.07 -1.97 -7.11
N ARG A 46 3.35 -1.17 -6.06
CA ARG A 46 2.84 -1.43 -4.70
C ARG A 46 1.34 -1.18 -4.62
N PHE A 47 0.85 -0.12 -5.27
CA PHE A 47 -0.57 0.15 -5.36
C PHE A 47 -1.33 -0.95 -6.09
N ALA A 48 -0.79 -1.46 -7.20
CA ALA A 48 -1.37 -2.60 -7.93
C ALA A 48 -1.49 -3.85 -7.04
N PHE A 49 -0.50 -4.14 -6.19
CA PHE A 49 -0.59 -5.25 -5.24
C PHE A 49 -1.77 -5.08 -4.26
N TRP A 50 -1.94 -3.88 -3.69
CA TRP A 50 -3.06 -3.59 -2.80
C TRP A 50 -4.41 -3.63 -3.52
N LEU A 51 -4.48 -3.22 -4.78
CA LEU A 51 -5.68 -3.38 -5.62
C LEU A 51 -6.01 -4.86 -5.88
N VAL A 52 -5.01 -5.69 -6.15
CA VAL A 52 -5.20 -7.14 -6.28
C VAL A 52 -5.73 -7.73 -4.97
N LEU A 53 -5.18 -7.32 -3.81
CA LEU A 53 -5.68 -7.77 -2.51
C LEU A 53 -7.14 -7.38 -2.28
N GLY A 54 -7.51 -6.11 -2.57
CA GLY A 54 -8.91 -5.66 -2.51
C GLY A 54 -9.80 -6.41 -3.49
N GLY A 55 -9.32 -6.68 -4.70
CA GLY A 55 -10.01 -7.47 -5.71
C GLY A 55 -10.21 -8.93 -5.30
N LEU A 56 -9.21 -9.56 -4.66
CA LEU A 56 -9.33 -10.91 -4.09
C LEU A 56 -10.38 -10.92 -2.98
N PHE A 57 -10.34 -9.95 -2.06
CA PHE A 57 -11.35 -9.82 -1.01
C PHE A 57 -12.77 -9.68 -1.59
N GLY A 58 -12.94 -8.82 -2.60
CA GLY A 58 -14.21 -8.66 -3.32
C GLY A 58 -14.62 -9.90 -4.12
N GLY A 59 -13.66 -10.66 -4.65
CA GLY A 59 -13.93 -11.94 -5.31
C GLY A 59 -14.47 -12.99 -4.33
N PHE A 60 -13.86 -13.11 -3.14
CA PHE A 60 -14.37 -13.96 -2.06
C PHE A 60 -15.76 -13.52 -1.59
N TRP A 61 -16.03 -12.21 -1.58
CA TRP A 61 -17.35 -11.67 -1.28
C TRP A 61 -18.40 -12.17 -2.29
N LEU A 62 -18.10 -12.09 -3.60
CA LEU A 62 -18.99 -12.57 -4.67
C LEU A 62 -19.25 -14.08 -4.58
N LEU A 63 -18.27 -14.85 -4.08
CA LEU A 63 -18.39 -16.29 -3.86
C LEU A 63 -19.15 -16.65 -2.57
N GLY A 64 -19.64 -15.65 -1.82
CA GLY A 64 -20.38 -15.87 -0.58
C GLY A 64 -19.49 -16.29 0.61
N ALA A 65 -18.18 -16.05 0.54
CA ALA A 65 -17.26 -16.43 1.62
C ALA A 65 -17.34 -15.52 2.85
N TRP A 66 -17.96 -14.35 2.72
CA TRP A 66 -18.16 -13.38 3.81
C TRP A 66 -19.65 -13.16 4.07
N PRO A 67 -20.02 -12.65 5.26
CA PRO A 67 -21.39 -12.26 5.54
C PRO A 67 -21.89 -11.24 4.52
N GLY A 68 -22.94 -11.62 3.77
CA GLY A 68 -23.70 -10.73 2.91
C GLY A 68 -24.92 -10.22 3.66
N SER A 69 -25.09 -8.90 3.76
CA SER A 69 -26.34 -8.30 4.19
C SER A 69 -26.77 -7.27 3.14
N SER A 70 -27.95 -7.48 2.58
CA SER A 70 -28.59 -6.60 1.58
C SER A 70 -29.08 -5.27 2.16
N SER A 71 -28.92 -5.06 3.48
CA SER A 71 -29.54 -3.93 4.19
C SER A 71 -28.61 -2.73 4.41
N GLY A 72 -27.30 -2.86 4.17
CA GLY A 72 -26.30 -1.79 4.42
C GLY A 72 -26.21 -1.33 5.88
N ARG A 73 -26.82 -2.08 6.80
CA ARG A 73 -26.82 -1.79 8.25
C ARG A 73 -25.59 -2.44 8.91
N PRO A 74 -25.05 -1.82 9.97
CA PRO A 74 -23.97 -2.44 10.72
C PRO A 74 -24.46 -3.76 11.33
N LEU A 75 -23.59 -4.78 11.27
CA LEU A 75 -23.86 -6.07 11.91
C LEU A 75 -23.97 -5.88 13.43
N ALA A 76 -25.01 -6.47 14.03
CA ALA A 76 -25.15 -6.50 15.47
C ALA A 76 -23.98 -7.28 16.08
N LEU A 77 -23.40 -6.73 17.14
CA LEU A 77 -22.18 -7.25 17.79
C LEU A 77 -22.37 -8.67 18.34
N GLU A 78 -23.60 -9.02 18.71
CA GLU A 78 -23.94 -10.34 19.28
C GLU A 78 -24.15 -11.44 18.22
N THR A 79 -24.02 -11.11 16.94
CA THR A 79 -24.17 -12.11 15.87
C THR A 79 -22.90 -12.94 15.75
N ALA A 80 -23.06 -14.25 15.48
CA ALA A 80 -21.95 -15.15 15.19
C ALA A 80 -21.03 -14.61 14.07
N ALA A 81 -21.58 -13.88 13.10
CA ALA A 81 -20.81 -13.23 12.03
C ALA A 81 -19.81 -12.16 12.52
N ALA A 82 -19.99 -11.58 13.70
CA ALA A 82 -19.09 -10.58 14.27
C ALA A 82 -17.85 -11.20 14.95
N GLY A 83 -17.96 -12.43 15.47
CA GLY A 83 -16.90 -13.12 16.21
C GLY A 83 -16.36 -14.40 15.56
N ASP A 84 -17.10 -15.03 14.64
CA ASP A 84 -16.65 -16.26 13.98
C ASP A 84 -15.78 -15.95 12.77
N TRP A 85 -14.49 -16.24 12.90
CA TRP A 85 -13.51 -16.11 11.85
C TRP A 85 -13.69 -17.27 10.84
N PRO A 86 -14.00 -17.00 9.56
CA PRO A 86 -14.05 -18.05 8.53
C PRO A 86 -12.62 -18.45 8.15
N ALA A 87 -12.00 -19.28 8.99
CA ALA A 87 -10.58 -19.61 8.93
C ALA A 87 -10.14 -20.17 7.57
N LEU A 88 -10.99 -20.95 6.90
CA LEU A 88 -10.72 -21.47 5.55
C LEU A 88 -10.69 -20.36 4.49
N ALA A 89 -11.67 -19.45 4.52
CA ALA A 89 -11.72 -18.33 3.58
C ALA A 89 -10.55 -17.36 3.80
N LEU A 90 -10.25 -17.05 5.07
CA LEU A 90 -9.09 -16.24 5.44
C LEU A 90 -7.77 -16.92 5.09
N GLY A 91 -7.66 -18.23 5.28
CA GLY A 91 -6.49 -19.01 4.90
C GLY A 91 -6.27 -19.01 3.38
N ALA A 92 -7.34 -19.20 2.60
CA ALA A 92 -7.28 -19.14 1.14
C ALA A 92 -6.95 -17.73 0.63
N LEU A 93 -7.58 -16.69 1.19
CA LEU A 93 -7.24 -15.29 0.90
C LEU A 93 -5.77 -15.02 1.24
N GLY A 94 -5.31 -15.45 2.41
CA GLY A 94 -3.93 -15.31 2.85
C GLY A 94 -2.94 -15.99 1.91
N LEU A 95 -3.23 -17.22 1.47
CA LEU A 95 -2.41 -17.95 0.52
C LEU A 95 -2.33 -17.24 -0.84
N LEU A 96 -3.47 -16.83 -1.40
CA LEU A 96 -3.50 -16.10 -2.68
C LEU A 96 -2.82 -14.74 -2.58
N SER A 97 -2.95 -14.07 -1.44
CA SER A 97 -2.27 -12.81 -1.14
C SER A 97 -0.76 -13.01 -1.04
N ALA A 98 -0.31 -14.10 -0.40
CA ALA A 98 1.11 -14.46 -0.32
C ALA A 98 1.67 -14.78 -1.71
N LEU A 99 0.93 -15.50 -2.55
CA LEU A 99 1.31 -15.76 -3.95
C LEU A 99 1.40 -14.46 -4.76
N ALA A 100 0.39 -13.58 -4.66
CA ALA A 100 0.40 -12.27 -5.30
C ALA A 100 1.58 -11.41 -4.82
N TRP A 101 1.90 -11.47 -3.53
CA TRP A 101 3.04 -10.78 -2.94
C TRP A 101 4.36 -11.33 -3.47
N LEU A 102 4.54 -12.66 -3.57
CA LEU A 102 5.74 -13.28 -4.14
C LEU A 102 5.97 -12.83 -5.58
N LEU A 103 4.91 -12.82 -6.41
CA LEU A 103 4.95 -12.36 -7.79
C LEU A 103 5.30 -10.86 -7.90
N ALA A 104 4.75 -10.03 -7.01
CA ALA A 104 5.06 -8.61 -6.96
C ALA A 104 6.49 -8.34 -6.43
N ARG A 105 6.95 -9.14 -5.46
CA ARG A 105 8.24 -9.00 -4.78
C ARG A 105 9.40 -9.16 -5.75
N GLU A 106 9.35 -10.10 -6.69
CA GLU A 106 10.44 -10.31 -7.67
C GLU A 106 10.83 -9.04 -8.44
N ARG A 107 9.87 -8.13 -8.62
CA ARG A 107 10.05 -6.86 -9.34
C ARG A 107 10.63 -5.75 -8.46
N LEU A 108 10.52 -5.87 -7.13
CA LEU A 108 10.85 -4.83 -6.15
C LEU A 108 12.03 -5.20 -5.25
N LEU A 109 12.67 -6.35 -5.48
CA LEU A 109 13.88 -6.73 -4.76
C LEU A 109 15.08 -5.88 -5.20
N PRO A 110 15.88 -5.35 -4.25
CA PRO A 110 17.13 -4.67 -4.58
C PRO A 110 18.07 -5.60 -5.35
N ARG A 111 18.47 -5.19 -6.55
CA ARG A 111 19.45 -5.91 -7.40
C ARG A 111 20.81 -5.21 -7.47
N ARG A 112 20.85 -3.97 -7.02
CA ARG A 112 22.02 -3.10 -6.96
C ARG A 112 21.94 -2.24 -5.71
N PRO A 113 23.08 -1.74 -5.18
CA PRO A 113 23.05 -0.73 -4.13
C PRO A 113 22.30 0.51 -4.64
N VAL A 114 21.38 1.02 -3.81
CA VAL A 114 20.56 2.19 -4.15
C VAL A 114 21.37 3.45 -3.88
N VAL A 115 21.36 4.39 -4.82
CA VAL A 115 22.05 5.67 -4.65
C VAL A 115 21.19 6.59 -3.79
N SER A 116 21.81 7.44 -2.97
CA SER A 116 21.09 8.39 -2.08
C SER A 116 20.07 9.29 -2.81
N SER A 117 20.31 9.62 -4.08
CA SER A 117 19.38 10.36 -4.92
C SER A 117 18.09 9.57 -5.23
N GLU A 118 18.19 8.25 -5.37
CA GLU A 118 17.07 7.35 -5.63
C GLU A 118 16.23 7.10 -4.38
N GLU A 119 16.86 7.04 -3.20
CA GLU A 119 16.14 7.04 -1.93
C GLU A 119 15.35 8.34 -1.73
N LEU A 120 15.98 9.48 -2.00
CA LEU A 120 15.33 10.78 -1.92
C LEU A 120 14.14 10.87 -2.89
N ALA A 121 14.28 10.33 -4.11
CA ALA A 121 13.19 10.20 -5.06
C ALA A 121 12.05 9.32 -4.51
N GLY A 122 12.39 8.20 -3.87
CA GLY A 122 11.45 7.29 -3.22
C GLY A 122 10.64 7.99 -2.12
N TYR A 123 11.31 8.71 -1.22
CA TYR A 123 10.66 9.51 -0.18
C TYR A 123 9.76 10.60 -0.78
N THR A 124 10.26 11.34 -1.76
CA THR A 124 9.52 12.43 -2.43
C THR A 124 8.21 11.91 -3.01
N VAL A 125 8.28 10.82 -3.78
CA VAL A 125 7.09 10.23 -4.42
C VAL A 125 6.09 9.71 -3.39
N ALA A 126 6.55 9.07 -2.31
CA ALA A 126 5.67 8.56 -1.26
C ALA A 126 4.96 9.70 -0.50
N LEU A 127 5.70 10.76 -0.15
CA LEU A 127 5.15 11.92 0.56
C LEU A 127 4.19 12.74 -0.33
N LEU A 128 4.50 12.92 -1.62
CA LEU A 128 3.57 13.54 -2.57
C LEU A 128 2.29 12.72 -2.72
N ALA A 129 2.40 11.39 -2.84
CA ALA A 129 1.23 10.52 -2.93
C ALA A 129 0.36 10.60 -1.67
N LEU A 130 0.96 10.66 -0.48
CA LEU A 130 0.25 10.91 0.77
C LEU A 130 -0.40 12.30 0.81
N GLY A 131 0.23 13.32 0.24
CA GLY A 131 -0.35 14.66 0.11
C GLY A 131 -1.57 14.69 -0.80
N VAL A 132 -1.47 14.06 -1.98
CA VAL A 132 -2.61 13.90 -2.90
C VAL A 132 -3.73 13.12 -2.23
N LEU A 133 -3.41 12.00 -1.57
CA LEU A 133 -4.37 11.22 -0.80
C LEU A 133 -5.05 12.07 0.27
N ALA A 134 -4.29 12.85 1.05
CA ALA A 134 -4.83 13.71 2.10
C ALA A 134 -5.80 14.76 1.54
N LEU A 135 -5.49 15.35 0.38
CA LEU A 135 -6.39 16.28 -0.31
C LEU A 135 -7.70 15.59 -0.72
N VAL A 136 -7.64 14.37 -1.25
CA VAL A 136 -8.86 13.59 -1.58
C VAL A 136 -9.62 13.20 -0.31
N VAL A 137 -8.93 12.85 0.78
CA VAL A 137 -9.57 12.55 2.06
C VAL A 137 -10.32 13.76 2.61
N VAL A 138 -9.77 14.98 2.49
CA VAL A 138 -10.45 16.21 2.92
C VAL A 138 -11.78 16.41 2.23
N THR A 139 -11.86 16.14 0.92
CA THR A 139 -13.09 16.33 0.14
C THR A 139 -14.17 15.31 0.50
N VAL A 140 -13.77 14.09 0.88
CA VAL A 140 -14.69 13.02 1.28
C VAL A 140 -15.13 13.18 2.74
N ASN A 141 -14.17 13.35 3.64
CA ASN A 141 -14.39 13.52 5.07
C ASN A 141 -13.19 14.20 5.74
N ALA A 142 -13.30 15.51 5.97
CA ALA A 142 -12.27 16.28 6.66
C ALA A 142 -11.90 15.73 8.05
N TYR A 143 -12.80 15.06 8.77
CA TYR A 143 -12.47 14.48 10.09
C TYR A 143 -11.56 13.26 9.99
N ALA A 144 -11.53 12.56 8.85
CA ALA A 144 -10.59 11.46 8.64
C ALA A 144 -9.12 11.94 8.61
N LEU A 145 -8.88 13.23 8.38
CA LEU A 145 -7.55 13.82 8.56
C LEU A 145 -7.03 13.69 9.99
N ALA A 146 -7.89 13.64 11.02
CA ALA A 146 -7.42 13.46 12.39
C ALA A 146 -6.63 12.15 12.56
N VAL A 147 -7.01 11.11 11.81
CA VAL A 147 -6.30 9.82 11.77
C VAL A 147 -5.05 9.88 10.90
N LEU A 148 -5.07 10.68 9.84
CA LEU A 148 -3.99 10.74 8.85
C LEU A 148 -2.85 11.72 9.23
N LEU A 149 -3.17 12.84 9.87
CA LEU A 149 -2.24 13.92 10.19
C LEU A 149 -1.02 13.46 11.01
N PRO A 150 -1.14 12.59 12.04
CA PRO A 150 0.03 12.05 12.72
C PRO A 150 1.00 11.37 11.76
N ALA A 151 0.50 10.52 10.85
CA ALA A 151 1.30 9.84 9.84
C ALA A 151 1.99 10.83 8.90
N LEU A 152 1.25 11.84 8.41
CA LEU A 152 1.79 12.85 7.49
C LEU A 152 2.96 13.61 8.14
N HIS A 153 2.77 14.07 9.38
CA HIS A 153 3.77 14.89 10.07
C HIS A 153 4.98 14.08 10.50
N THR A 154 4.80 12.87 11.02
CA THR A 154 5.92 12.05 11.49
C THR A 154 6.75 11.54 10.33
N TRP A 155 6.11 11.09 9.24
CA TRP A 155 6.81 10.55 8.09
C TRP A 155 7.50 11.62 7.25
N LEU A 156 7.12 12.90 7.41
CA LEU A 156 7.86 14.02 6.84
C LEU A 156 9.31 14.10 7.34
N TRP A 157 9.60 13.53 8.53
CA TRP A 157 10.95 13.49 9.13
C TRP A 157 11.80 12.30 8.68
N LEU A 158 11.22 11.30 8.02
CA LEU A 158 11.95 10.11 7.57
C LEU A 158 13.10 10.44 6.60
N PRO A 159 12.96 11.36 5.62
CA PRO A 159 14.05 11.72 4.73
C PRO A 159 15.24 12.36 5.46
N GLN A 160 15.01 13.09 6.55
CA GLN A 160 16.06 13.69 7.38
C GLN A 160 16.75 12.62 8.24
N ALA A 161 16.00 11.62 8.73
CA ALA A 161 16.53 10.51 9.51
C ALA A 161 17.23 9.42 8.67
N ARG A 162 17.36 9.59 7.34
CA ARG A 162 17.93 8.58 6.43
C ARG A 162 19.38 8.21 6.75
N GLU A 163 20.19 9.21 7.15
CA GLU A 163 21.62 9.04 7.48
C GLU A 163 21.84 8.61 8.93
N GLY A 164 20.78 8.61 9.75
CA GLY A 164 20.83 8.24 11.16
C GLY A 164 20.69 6.73 11.44
N PRO A 165 20.70 6.34 12.72
CA PRO A 165 20.52 4.95 13.14
C PRO A 165 19.15 4.42 12.70
N ALA A 166 19.09 3.12 12.40
CA ALA A 166 17.87 2.46 11.93
C ALA A 166 16.70 2.61 12.92
N TRP A 167 17.01 2.66 14.22
CA TRP A 167 16.03 2.88 15.28
C TRP A 167 15.21 4.16 15.08
N ASN A 168 15.85 5.29 14.74
CA ASN A 168 15.13 6.56 14.56
C ASN A 168 14.10 6.47 13.44
N ARG A 169 14.46 5.80 12.32
CA ARG A 169 13.53 5.56 11.21
C ARG A 169 12.38 4.65 11.63
N MET A 170 12.66 3.58 12.38
CA MET A 170 11.63 2.65 12.86
C MET A 170 10.67 3.33 13.83
N VAL A 171 11.18 4.16 14.74
CA VAL A 171 10.36 4.94 15.67
C VAL A 171 9.49 5.94 14.90
N LEU A 172 10.05 6.74 14.00
CA LEU A 172 9.27 7.69 13.19
C LEU A 172 8.19 6.98 12.37
N LEU A 173 8.52 5.81 11.81
CA LEU A 173 7.59 4.97 11.07
C LEU A 173 6.45 4.50 11.99
N ALA A 174 6.77 3.93 13.15
CA ALA A 174 5.80 3.42 14.12
C ALA A 174 4.89 4.53 14.68
N VAL A 175 5.44 5.69 15.01
CA VAL A 175 4.65 6.84 15.49
C VAL A 175 3.67 7.32 14.41
N GLY A 176 3.99 7.19 13.13
CA GLY A 176 3.02 7.51 12.07
C GLY A 176 1.81 6.57 12.03
N PHE A 177 1.92 5.34 12.53
CA PHE A 177 0.78 4.44 12.67
C PHE A 177 -0.10 4.75 13.87
N PHE A 178 0.25 5.75 14.69
CA PHE A 178 -0.50 6.10 15.89
C PHE A 178 -1.96 6.42 15.60
N GLY A 179 -2.27 7.14 14.51
CA GLY A 179 -3.66 7.44 14.12
C GLY A 179 -4.49 6.17 13.86
N PRO A 180 -4.11 5.31 12.90
CA PRO A 180 -4.80 4.05 12.65
C PRO A 180 -4.87 3.13 13.88
N LEU A 181 -3.80 3.06 14.69
CA LEU A 181 -3.79 2.27 15.91
C LEU A 181 -4.77 2.80 16.95
N LEU A 182 -4.84 4.11 17.16
CA LEU A 182 -5.83 4.73 18.03
C LEU A 182 -7.25 4.44 17.55
N PHE A 183 -7.49 4.47 16.24
CA PHE A 183 -8.79 4.11 15.68
C PHE A 183 -9.17 2.66 16.02
N LEU A 184 -8.24 1.71 15.80
CA LEU A 184 -8.46 0.29 16.13
C LEU A 184 -8.67 0.06 17.62
N VAL A 185 -7.80 0.62 18.47
CA VAL A 185 -7.90 0.47 19.94
C VAL A 185 -9.19 1.11 20.46
N SER A 186 -9.57 2.27 19.92
CA SER A 186 -10.83 2.92 20.30
C SER A 186 -12.04 2.08 19.90
N PHE A 187 -12.03 1.40 18.75
CA PHE A 187 -13.11 0.48 18.38
C PHE A 187 -13.12 -0.76 19.28
N ALA A 188 -11.95 -1.38 19.48
CA ALA A 188 -11.80 -2.58 20.30
C ALA A 188 -12.32 -2.39 21.73
N THR A 189 -12.02 -1.24 22.33
CA THR A 189 -12.40 -0.92 23.71
C THR A 189 -13.83 -0.42 23.84
N ARG A 190 -14.31 0.43 22.93
CA ARG A 190 -15.67 1.00 23.02
C ARG A 190 -16.77 0.00 22.70
N TYR A 191 -16.48 -0.99 21.86
CA TYR A 191 -17.43 -2.01 21.45
C TYR A 191 -17.14 -3.37 22.07
N GLU A 192 -16.18 -3.45 23.01
CA GLU A 192 -15.77 -4.67 23.72
C GLU A 192 -15.40 -5.85 22.79
N LEU A 193 -14.99 -5.54 21.55
CA LEU A 193 -14.63 -6.50 20.51
C LEU A 193 -13.25 -7.14 20.74
N GLY A 194 -12.36 -6.50 21.49
CA GLY A 194 -11.01 -7.00 21.72
C GLY A 194 -10.26 -7.34 20.42
N LEU A 195 -9.85 -8.61 20.26
CA LEU A 195 -9.11 -9.10 19.09
C LEU A 195 -9.99 -9.31 17.85
N ASP A 196 -11.31 -9.31 17.97
CA ASP A 196 -12.23 -9.48 16.84
C ASP A 196 -12.43 -8.18 16.04
N THR A 197 -11.92 -7.05 16.55
CA THR A 197 -12.02 -5.74 15.92
C THR A 197 -11.61 -5.71 14.44
N PRO A 198 -10.46 -6.29 14.02
CA PRO A 198 -10.06 -6.28 12.61
C PRO A 198 -11.02 -7.08 11.74
N TRP A 199 -11.52 -8.21 12.25
CA TRP A 199 -12.50 -9.03 11.54
C TRP A 199 -13.84 -8.29 11.42
N TYR A 200 -14.33 -7.69 12.50
CA TYR A 200 -15.55 -6.88 12.49
C TYR A 200 -15.48 -5.71 11.49
N LEU A 201 -14.35 -5.02 11.38
CA LEU A 201 -14.19 -3.96 10.38
C LEU A 201 -14.24 -4.50 8.94
N LEU A 202 -13.70 -5.70 8.69
CA LEU A 202 -13.80 -6.36 7.38
C LEU A 202 -15.24 -6.78 7.06
N THR A 203 -16.00 -7.23 8.05
CA THR A 203 -17.42 -7.57 7.84
C THR A 203 -18.27 -6.32 7.59
N LEU A 204 -17.93 -5.17 8.19
CA LEU A 204 -18.57 -3.90 7.82
C LEU A 204 -18.29 -3.48 6.37
N VAL A 205 -17.11 -3.81 5.84
CA VAL A 205 -16.81 -3.64 4.41
C VAL A 205 -17.65 -4.62 3.57
N SER A 206 -17.74 -5.89 3.98
CA SER A 206 -18.47 -6.92 3.21
C SER A 206 -19.98 -6.66 3.18
N VAL A 207 -20.56 -6.10 4.23
CA VAL A 207 -21.97 -5.74 4.29
C VAL A 207 -22.27 -4.40 3.59
N GLY A 208 -21.24 -3.72 3.08
CA GLY A 208 -21.40 -2.44 2.38
C GLY A 208 -21.69 -1.26 3.32
N TYR A 209 -21.47 -1.41 4.62
CA TYR A 209 -21.56 -0.30 5.57
C TYR A 209 -20.44 0.72 5.34
N VAL A 210 -19.24 0.23 5.02
CA VAL A 210 -18.11 1.10 4.64
C VAL A 210 -18.21 1.44 3.14
N SER A 211 -18.19 2.73 2.83
CA SER A 211 -18.19 3.20 1.43
C SER A 211 -17.03 2.57 0.62
N PRO A 212 -17.27 2.09 -0.61
CA PRO A 212 -16.22 1.58 -1.48
C PRO A 212 -15.08 2.59 -1.70
N LEU A 213 -15.40 3.89 -1.69
CA LEU A 213 -14.39 4.95 -1.79
C LEU A 213 -13.45 4.96 -0.58
N ALA A 214 -13.96 4.74 0.62
CA ALA A 214 -13.12 4.66 1.82
C ALA A 214 -12.17 3.45 1.77
N VAL A 215 -12.64 2.31 1.26
CA VAL A 215 -11.80 1.13 1.02
C VAL A 215 -10.70 1.45 0.00
N LEU A 216 -11.05 2.11 -1.11
CA LEU A 216 -10.08 2.52 -2.12
C LEU A 216 -9.03 3.49 -1.55
N LEU A 217 -9.45 4.44 -0.70
CA LEU A 217 -8.54 5.37 -0.02
C LEU A 217 -7.60 4.64 0.95
N LEU A 218 -8.09 3.64 1.68
CA LEU A 218 -7.26 2.80 2.54
C LEU A 218 -6.22 2.01 1.74
N LEU A 219 -6.61 1.40 0.62
CA LEU A 219 -5.69 0.72 -0.28
C LEU A 219 -4.67 1.69 -0.91
N ALA A 220 -5.12 2.90 -1.26
CA ALA A 220 -4.26 3.96 -1.78
C ALA A 220 -3.27 4.48 -0.74
N TRP A 221 -3.65 4.50 0.55
CA TRP A 221 -2.74 4.81 1.67
C TRP A 221 -1.71 3.71 1.93
N ALA A 222 -2.10 2.45 1.76
CA ALA A 222 -1.22 1.32 2.01
C ALA A 222 -0.01 1.28 1.06
N ALA A 223 -0.14 1.80 -0.17
CA ALA A 223 0.93 1.86 -1.16
C ALA A 223 2.13 2.77 -0.78
N PRO A 224 1.95 4.08 -0.50
CA PRO A 224 3.03 4.94 -0.05
C PRO A 224 3.55 4.51 1.32
N THR A 225 2.69 3.99 2.20
CA THR A 225 3.12 3.40 3.48
C THR A 225 4.08 2.23 3.27
N ALA A 226 3.75 1.27 2.39
CA ALA A 226 4.63 0.17 2.04
C ALA A 226 5.95 0.65 1.40
N GLN A 227 5.93 1.76 0.66
CA GLN A 227 7.13 2.38 0.12
C GLN A 227 8.01 2.98 1.22
N LEU A 228 7.43 3.70 2.19
CA LEU A 228 8.13 4.25 3.34
C LEU A 228 8.70 3.15 4.24
N ILE A 229 7.97 2.07 4.47
CA ILE A 229 8.46 0.88 5.19
C ILE A 229 9.70 0.31 4.48
N ALA A 230 9.63 0.14 3.15
CA ALA A 230 10.75 -0.38 2.37
C ALA A 230 11.98 0.54 2.43
N LEU A 231 11.79 1.86 2.39
CA LEU A 231 12.85 2.86 2.53
C LEU A 231 13.45 2.84 3.93
N ALA A 232 12.62 2.84 4.97
CA ALA A 232 13.07 2.82 6.36
C ALA A 232 13.87 1.55 6.69
N ALA A 233 13.49 0.42 6.10
CA ALA A 233 14.14 -0.88 6.23
C ALA A 233 15.36 -1.08 5.30
N HIS A 234 15.75 -0.09 4.49
CA HIS A 234 16.83 -0.22 3.48
C HIS A 234 16.61 -1.35 2.47
N ARG A 235 15.34 -1.69 2.22
CA ARG A 235 14.92 -2.71 1.24
C ARG A 235 14.25 -2.10 0.01
N TYR A 236 14.27 -0.78 -0.09
CA TYR A 236 13.72 -0.07 -1.23
C TYR A 236 14.56 -0.33 -2.49
N ALA A 237 13.87 -0.38 -3.63
CA ALA A 237 14.50 -0.43 -4.94
C ALA A 237 13.65 0.41 -5.93
N PRO A 238 14.28 1.27 -6.75
CA PRO A 238 13.59 1.90 -7.87
C PRO A 238 13.16 0.85 -8.89
N PHE A 239 12.10 1.12 -9.65
CA PHE A 239 11.64 0.19 -10.67
C PHE A 239 12.72 0.01 -11.77
N PRO A 240 13.07 -1.23 -12.16
CA PRO A 240 14.20 -1.49 -13.04
C PRO A 240 14.02 -0.87 -14.43
N ALA A 241 15.10 -0.32 -14.97
CA ALA A 241 15.13 0.21 -16.34
C ALA A 241 15.01 -0.94 -17.36
N ARG A 242 14.56 -0.66 -18.60
CA ARG A 242 14.39 -1.68 -19.67
C ARG A 242 15.68 -2.49 -19.93
N GLY A 243 16.87 -1.90 -19.73
CA GLY A 243 18.16 -2.59 -19.86
C GLY A 243 18.53 -3.49 -18.65
N GLU A 244 17.99 -3.22 -17.46
CA GLU A 244 18.21 -4.02 -16.24
C GLU A 244 17.20 -5.18 -16.11
N GLN A 245 16.23 -5.26 -17.03
CA GLN A 245 15.31 -6.40 -17.15
C GLN A 245 16.00 -7.67 -17.69
N GLY A 246 17.32 -7.62 -17.91
CA GLY A 246 18.13 -8.68 -18.53
C GLY A 246 18.32 -9.98 -17.73
N ALA A 247 17.91 -10.05 -16.48
CA ALA A 247 17.84 -11.33 -15.75
C ALA A 247 16.37 -11.71 -15.54
N ARG A 248 15.80 -12.35 -16.57
CA ARG A 248 14.51 -13.03 -16.51
C ARG A 248 14.42 -13.87 -15.21
N GLY A 249 13.43 -13.58 -14.37
CA GLY A 249 13.09 -14.40 -13.19
C GLY A 249 12.81 -15.86 -13.60
N LEU A 250 12.61 -16.75 -12.62
CA LEU A 250 12.43 -18.19 -12.82
C LEU A 250 11.46 -18.54 -13.97
N LEU A 251 10.38 -17.77 -14.13
CA LEU A 251 9.39 -17.91 -15.20
C LEU A 251 9.91 -17.55 -16.60
N GLY A 252 10.81 -16.59 -16.73
CA GLY A 252 11.38 -16.24 -18.03
C GLY A 252 12.45 -17.24 -18.48
N ARG A 253 13.09 -17.96 -17.54
CA ARG A 253 14.01 -19.07 -17.85
C ARG A 253 13.26 -20.29 -18.39
N THR A 254 12.09 -20.62 -17.82
CA THR A 254 11.27 -21.74 -18.29
C THR A 254 10.67 -21.46 -19.67
N VAL A 255 10.18 -20.24 -19.91
CA VAL A 255 9.67 -19.83 -21.24
C VAL A 255 10.80 -19.80 -22.28
N SER A 256 11.99 -19.29 -21.94
CA SER A 256 13.13 -19.32 -22.88
C SER A 256 13.66 -20.71 -23.14
N ALA A 257 13.64 -21.60 -22.13
CA ALA A 257 14.05 -23.00 -22.28
C ALA A 257 13.05 -23.77 -23.15
N LEU A 258 11.76 -23.51 -23.01
CA LEU A 258 10.71 -24.07 -23.86
C LEU A 258 10.79 -23.53 -25.30
N ALA A 259 11.04 -22.23 -25.48
CA ALA A 259 11.23 -21.63 -26.79
C ALA A 259 12.49 -22.17 -27.51
N ALA A 260 13.61 -22.30 -26.79
CA ALA A 260 14.84 -22.87 -27.32
C ALA A 260 14.70 -24.35 -27.67
N ARG A 261 13.96 -25.13 -26.86
CA ARG A 261 13.59 -26.53 -27.21
C ARG A 261 12.71 -26.60 -28.46
N ARG A 262 11.76 -25.67 -28.62
CA ARG A 262 10.88 -25.61 -29.81
C ARG A 262 11.63 -25.21 -31.08
N GLN A 263 12.64 -24.34 -30.99
CA GLN A 263 13.49 -23.99 -32.12
C GLN A 263 14.38 -25.17 -32.55
N ARG A 264 15.03 -25.85 -31.60
CA ARG A 264 15.84 -27.05 -31.92
C ARG A 264 15.01 -28.20 -32.49
N ALA A 265 13.74 -28.31 -32.12
CA ALA A 265 12.82 -29.31 -32.68
C ALA A 265 12.31 -28.95 -34.09
N ARG A 266 12.51 -27.72 -34.57
CA ARG A 266 12.16 -27.28 -35.94
C ARG A 266 13.33 -27.33 -36.92
N GLU A 267 14.56 -27.46 -36.44
CA GLU A 267 15.75 -27.60 -37.29
C GLU A 267 15.94 -28.98 -37.98
N PRO A 268 15.32 -30.12 -37.58
CA PRO A 268 15.53 -31.37 -38.30
C PRO A 268 14.69 -31.52 -39.58
N GLU A 269 13.67 -30.68 -39.82
CA GLU A 269 12.77 -30.84 -40.98
C GLU A 269 13.25 -30.12 -42.25
N VAL A 270 14.26 -29.23 -42.14
CA VAL A 270 14.84 -28.53 -43.31
C VAL A 270 16.05 -29.26 -43.90
N ALA A 271 16.60 -30.26 -43.19
CA ALA A 271 17.77 -31.02 -43.63
C ALA A 271 17.45 -32.26 -44.49
N GLU A 272 16.17 -32.66 -44.60
CA GLU A 272 15.74 -33.80 -45.44
C GLU A 272 15.11 -33.38 -46.78
N ALA A 273 15.04 -32.08 -47.09
CA ALA A 273 14.42 -31.55 -48.32
C ALA A 273 15.43 -30.92 -49.31
N SER A 274 16.72 -31.25 -49.20
CA SER A 274 17.78 -30.82 -50.14
C SER A 274 18.54 -31.99 -50.72
#